data_AF-A0A1D2NJE6-F1
#
_entry.id   AF-A0A1D2NJE6-F1
#
_cell.length_a   1.000
_cell.length_b   1.000
_cell.length_c   1.000
_cell.angle_alpha   90.00
_cell.angle_beta   90.00
_cell.angle_gamma   90.00
#
_symmetry.space_group_name_H-M   'P 1'
#
loop_
_entity.id
_entity.type
_entity.pdbx_description
1 polymer ?
#
loop_
_entity_poly.entity_id
_entity_poly.type
_entity_poly.pdbx_seq_one_letter_code
_entity_poly.pdbx_strand_id
1 'polypeptide(L)'
;MGGKRDGRVARKSRISLKALAEKFNQDNRIFPGFSEGIARPENLRIVVMSLGNVICGLTDKIVNSIFETDASLFIDTSRILGRLEGCSNEVLSTLAAHAVRPSNYGPPRLWSQEDVETVGVVFAGLKPDAITTIPADAMQGLTPLAIKNLPPTGLLSFTTEQLSKMSFSAAMALTPSQLNNLTPAELEAVRAVLQVQPALFNVPVVADDHQSNANQDLVARDIPTGDENTTDIHGRYRDDIQPNHSSSRSGRYRCRRR
;
A
#
# COMPACT_ATOMS: atom_id res chain seq x y z
N MET A 1 -38.18 -46.35 30.53
CA MET A 1 -38.48 -45.40 29.44
C MET A 1 -37.29 -44.46 29.28
N GLY A 2 -36.34 -44.80 28.39
CA GLY A 2 -35.15 -43.99 28.13
C GLY A 2 -35.29 -43.28 26.78
N GLY A 3 -35.65 -42.00 26.80
CA GLY A 3 -35.78 -41.17 25.59
C GLY A 3 -34.41 -40.76 25.05
N LYS A 4 -34.01 -41.34 23.91
CA LYS A 4 -32.89 -40.85 23.10
C LYS A 4 -33.33 -39.55 22.41
N ARG A 5 -32.78 -38.43 22.86
CA ARG A 5 -32.88 -37.13 22.17
C ARG A 5 -31.93 -37.17 20.97
N ASP A 6 -32.49 -37.21 19.76
CA ASP A 6 -31.78 -37.14 18.49
C ASP A 6 -31.27 -35.70 18.28
N GLY A 7 -30.01 -35.47 18.63
CA GLY A 7 -29.33 -34.18 18.48
C GLY A 7 -28.92 -33.95 17.03
N ARG A 8 -29.86 -33.53 16.18
CA ARG A 8 -29.57 -33.10 14.82
C ARG A 8 -28.97 -31.69 14.86
N VAL A 9 -27.65 -31.61 14.99
CA VAL A 9 -26.89 -30.35 14.89
C VAL A 9 -27.06 -29.82 13.47
N ALA A 10 -27.82 -28.73 13.31
CA ALA A 10 -27.94 -28.00 12.06
C ALA A 10 -26.55 -27.48 11.66
N ARG A 11 -25.93 -28.14 10.68
CA ARG A 11 -24.68 -27.71 10.05
C ARG A 11 -25.01 -26.42 9.29
N LYS A 12 -24.77 -25.24 9.88
CA LYS A 12 -24.81 -23.96 9.15
C LYS A 12 -23.84 -24.10 7.98
N SER A 13 -24.37 -24.30 6.78
CA SER A 13 -23.57 -24.32 5.56
C SER A 13 -22.93 -22.95 5.43
N ARG A 14 -21.60 -22.90 5.50
CA ARG A 14 -20.86 -21.70 5.10
C ARG A 14 -21.13 -21.55 3.62
N ILE A 15 -21.92 -20.54 3.25
CA ILE A 15 -22.10 -20.15 1.85
C ILE A 15 -20.71 -19.78 1.35
N SER A 16 -20.22 -20.48 0.33
CA SER A 16 -18.92 -20.17 -0.26
C SER A 16 -19.00 -18.80 -0.93
N LEU A 17 -17.89 -18.06 -0.99
CA LEU A 17 -17.82 -16.81 -1.76
C LEU A 17 -18.27 -17.02 -3.21
N LYS A 18 -18.00 -18.20 -3.77
CA LYS A 18 -18.47 -18.62 -5.09
C LYS A 18 -20.00 -18.71 -5.16
N ALA A 19 -20.66 -19.32 -4.18
CA ALA A 19 -22.13 -19.39 -4.12
C ALA A 19 -22.75 -18.01 -3.91
N LEU A 20 -22.08 -17.13 -3.15
CA LEU A 20 -22.52 -15.74 -2.99
C LEU A 20 -22.39 -14.96 -4.30
N ALA A 21 -21.28 -15.11 -5.02
CA ALA A 21 -21.05 -14.49 -6.33
C ALA A 21 -22.03 -15.03 -7.39
N GLU A 22 -22.28 -16.34 -7.42
CA GLU A 22 -23.27 -16.96 -8.30
C GLU A 22 -24.68 -16.46 -7.98
N LYS A 23 -25.04 -16.33 -6.70
CA LYS A 23 -26.32 -15.77 -6.28
C LYS A 23 -26.45 -14.29 -6.63
N PHE A 24 -25.40 -13.49 -6.40
CA PHE A 24 -25.36 -12.08 -6.81
C PHE A 24 -25.52 -11.94 -8.32
N ASN A 25 -24.86 -12.79 -9.12
CA ASN A 25 -24.99 -12.78 -10.57
C ASN A 25 -26.37 -13.25 -11.05
N GLN A 26 -26.98 -14.23 -10.37
CA GLN A 26 -28.35 -14.67 -10.67
C GLN A 26 -29.38 -13.60 -10.32
N ASP A 27 -29.27 -13.00 -9.14
CA ASP A 27 -30.19 -11.98 -8.63
C ASP A 27 -30.04 -10.66 -9.40
N ASN A 28 -28.84 -10.37 -9.93
CA ASN A 28 -28.55 -9.22 -10.79
C ASN A 28 -28.48 -9.57 -12.28
N ARG A 29 -29.21 -10.61 -12.74
CA ARG A 29 -29.44 -10.78 -14.17
C ARG A 29 -30.10 -9.51 -14.71
N ILE A 30 -29.28 -8.66 -15.33
CA ILE A 30 -29.71 -7.44 -16.01
C ILE A 30 -30.82 -7.85 -16.97
N PHE A 31 -32.01 -7.30 -16.76
CA PHE A 31 -33.21 -7.59 -17.53
C PHE A 31 -32.90 -7.52 -19.03
N PRO A 32 -33.13 -8.59 -19.82
CA PRO A 32 -33.05 -8.51 -21.27
C PRO A 32 -34.24 -7.68 -21.73
N GLY A 33 -34.04 -6.37 -21.91
CA GLY A 33 -35.11 -5.45 -22.28
C GLY A 33 -34.93 -3.99 -21.87
N PHE A 34 -33.83 -3.61 -21.21
CA PHE A 34 -33.59 -2.20 -20.89
C PHE A 34 -33.07 -1.46 -22.14
N SER A 35 -34.00 -0.89 -22.92
CA SER A 35 -33.71 -0.04 -24.10
C SER A 35 -33.59 1.45 -23.73
N GLU A 36 -33.80 1.82 -22.47
CA GLU A 36 -33.54 3.15 -21.95
C GLU A 36 -32.21 3.15 -21.21
N GLY A 37 -31.40 4.20 -21.33
CA GLY A 37 -30.14 4.28 -20.59
C GLY A 37 -30.38 4.15 -19.09
N ILE A 38 -29.50 3.47 -18.36
CA ILE A 38 -29.53 3.43 -16.89
C ILE A 38 -29.52 4.88 -16.41
N ALA A 39 -30.65 5.35 -15.87
CA ALA A 39 -30.76 6.71 -15.35
C ALA A 39 -29.73 6.90 -14.24
N ARG A 40 -28.86 7.89 -14.38
CA ARG A 40 -27.85 8.19 -13.36
C ARG A 40 -28.55 8.74 -12.12
N PRO A 41 -28.29 8.16 -10.94
CA PRO A 41 -28.85 8.72 -9.71
C PRO A 41 -28.14 10.05 -9.39
N GLU A 42 -28.88 11.02 -8.85
CA GLU A 42 -28.34 12.35 -8.49
C GLU A 42 -27.19 12.25 -7.46
N ASN A 43 -27.13 11.15 -6.69
CA ASN A 43 -26.11 10.86 -5.70
C ASN A 43 -25.04 9.86 -6.17
N LEU A 44 -24.79 9.73 -7.49
CA LEU A 44 -23.84 8.78 -8.06
C LEU A 44 -22.46 8.81 -7.38
N ARG A 45 -21.97 9.99 -6.98
CA ARG A 45 -20.73 10.14 -6.20
C ARG A 45 -20.73 9.28 -4.94
N ILE A 46 -21.76 9.42 -4.11
CA ILE A 46 -21.91 8.68 -2.85
C ILE A 46 -22.03 7.18 -3.12
N VAL A 47 -22.76 6.81 -4.17
CA VAL A 47 -22.92 5.40 -4.58
C VAL A 47 -21.56 4.79 -4.94
N VAL A 48 -20.76 5.45 -5.78
CA VAL A 48 -19.44 4.95 -6.18
C VAL A 48 -18.48 4.89 -4.99
N MET A 49 -18.49 5.90 -4.12
CA MET A 49 -17.71 5.86 -2.87
C MET A 49 -18.10 4.67 -1.98
N SER A 50 -19.39 4.30 -1.95
CA SER A 50 -19.90 3.21 -1.12
C SER A 50 -19.66 1.81 -1.71
N LEU A 51 -19.39 1.70 -3.02
CA LEU A 51 -19.11 0.41 -3.65
C LEU A 51 -17.82 -0.22 -3.12
N GLY A 52 -16.78 0.60 -2.88
CA GLY A 52 -15.47 0.10 -2.47
C GLY A 52 -14.98 -1.03 -3.39
N ASN A 53 -14.51 -2.13 -2.80
CA ASN A 53 -14.02 -3.30 -3.55
C ASN A 53 -15.07 -4.01 -4.40
N VAL A 54 -16.37 -3.71 -4.27
CA VAL A 54 -17.41 -4.27 -5.15
C VAL A 54 -17.15 -3.88 -6.61
N ILE A 55 -16.55 -2.70 -6.85
CA ILE A 55 -16.20 -2.26 -8.21
C ILE A 55 -15.22 -3.22 -8.91
N CYS A 56 -14.36 -3.89 -8.14
CA CYS A 56 -13.41 -4.90 -8.64
C CYS A 56 -14.09 -6.18 -9.14
N GLY A 57 -15.33 -6.45 -8.70
CA GLY A 57 -16.12 -7.60 -9.15
C GLY A 57 -16.97 -7.31 -10.39
N LEU A 58 -17.00 -6.06 -10.87
CA LEU A 58 -17.72 -5.67 -12.08
C LEU A 58 -16.86 -5.92 -13.32
N THR A 59 -17.50 -5.95 -14.49
CA THR A 59 -16.77 -5.99 -15.76
C THR A 59 -16.19 -4.60 -16.08
N ASP A 60 -15.07 -4.59 -16.79
CA ASP A 60 -14.43 -3.39 -17.35
C ASP A 60 -15.43 -2.48 -18.08
N LYS A 61 -16.37 -3.05 -18.85
CA LYS A 61 -17.42 -2.30 -19.56
C LYS A 61 -18.34 -1.53 -18.63
N ILE A 62 -18.73 -2.13 -17.50
CA ILE A 62 -19.57 -1.47 -16.49
C ILE A 62 -18.75 -0.39 -15.77
N VAL A 63 -17.49 -0.68 -15.45
CA VAL A 63 -16.61 0.31 -14.82
C VAL A 63 -16.40 1.51 -15.73
N ASN A 64 -16.15 1.30 -17.03
CA ASN A 64 -16.04 2.38 -18.00
C ASN A 64 -17.30 3.25 -18.06
N SER A 65 -18.49 2.63 -18.11
CA SER A 65 -19.75 3.38 -18.21
C SER A 65 -20.04 4.24 -16.96
N ILE A 66 -19.52 3.86 -15.79
CA ILE A 66 -19.62 4.67 -14.56
C ILE A 66 -18.89 6.00 -14.72
N PHE A 67 -17.66 5.98 -15.24
CA PHE A 67 -16.75 7.14 -15.28
C PHE A 67 -16.71 7.88 -16.62
N GLU A 68 -17.32 7.34 -17.67
CA GLU A 68 -17.27 7.95 -19.01
C GLU A 68 -17.99 9.29 -19.09
N THR A 69 -19.12 9.42 -18.40
CA THR A 69 -20.04 10.57 -18.57
C THR A 69 -19.83 11.70 -17.54
N ASP A 70 -19.12 11.45 -16.43
CA ASP A 70 -18.78 12.50 -15.45
C ASP A 70 -17.30 12.38 -15.10
N ALA A 71 -16.49 13.23 -15.72
CA ALA A 71 -15.07 13.30 -15.47
C ALA A 71 -14.75 13.60 -14.00
N SER A 72 -15.52 14.49 -13.36
CA SER A 72 -15.28 14.90 -11.97
C SER A 72 -15.47 13.74 -10.98
N LEU A 73 -16.31 12.75 -11.33
CA LEU A 73 -16.52 11.57 -10.50
C LEU A 73 -15.23 10.79 -10.25
N PHE A 74 -14.37 10.67 -11.26
CA PHE A 74 -13.12 9.94 -11.10
C PHE A 74 -12.19 10.63 -10.10
N ILE A 75 -12.01 11.95 -10.25
CA ILE A 75 -11.20 12.76 -9.33
C ILE A 75 -11.75 12.68 -7.90
N ASP A 76 -13.06 12.88 -7.73
CA ASP A 76 -13.71 12.90 -6.42
C ASP A 76 -13.61 11.55 -5.69
N THR A 77 -13.54 10.44 -6.43
CA THR A 77 -13.47 9.08 -5.86
C THR A 77 -12.08 8.46 -5.91
N SER A 78 -11.11 9.14 -6.52
CA SER A 78 -9.76 8.61 -6.78
C SER A 78 -9.05 8.07 -5.54
N ARG A 79 -9.16 8.75 -4.39
CA ARG A 79 -8.58 8.27 -3.11
C ARG A 79 -9.15 6.93 -2.64
N ILE A 80 -10.40 6.63 -2.98
CA ILE A 80 -11.03 5.35 -2.67
C ILE A 80 -10.61 4.32 -3.72
N LEU A 81 -10.65 4.71 -4.99
CA LEU A 81 -10.22 3.85 -6.11
C LEU A 81 -8.76 3.41 -5.97
N GLY A 82 -7.88 4.28 -5.49
CA GLY A 82 -6.47 4.00 -5.26
C GLY A 82 -6.20 3.00 -4.12
N ARG A 83 -7.23 2.62 -3.35
CA ARG A 83 -7.12 1.66 -2.22
C ARG A 83 -7.87 0.36 -2.49
N LEU A 84 -8.34 0.15 -3.71
CA LEU A 84 -9.07 -1.06 -4.08
C LEU A 84 -8.18 -2.30 -4.00
N GLU A 85 -8.76 -3.42 -3.59
CA GLU A 85 -8.08 -4.71 -3.49
C GLU A 85 -8.81 -5.77 -4.34
N GLY A 86 -8.04 -6.64 -5.00
CA GLY A 86 -8.59 -7.77 -5.75
C GLY A 86 -9.22 -7.41 -7.10
N CYS A 87 -8.92 -6.23 -7.65
CA CYS A 87 -9.32 -5.86 -9.00
C CYS A 87 -8.57 -6.68 -10.06
N SER A 88 -9.28 -7.03 -11.13
CA SER A 88 -8.65 -7.62 -12.32
C SER A 88 -7.82 -6.58 -13.08
N ASN A 89 -6.88 -7.05 -13.91
CA ASN A 89 -6.05 -6.17 -14.74
C ASN A 89 -6.89 -5.33 -15.71
N GLU A 90 -8.00 -5.87 -16.21
CA GLU A 90 -8.92 -5.18 -17.11
C GLU A 90 -9.62 -4.01 -16.41
N VAL A 91 -10.07 -4.22 -15.17
CA VAL A 91 -10.69 -3.16 -14.36
C VAL A 91 -9.65 -2.09 -14.01
N LEU A 92 -8.46 -2.48 -13.53
CA LEU A 92 -7.39 -1.52 -13.22
C LEU A 92 -6.98 -0.72 -14.47
N SER A 93 -6.86 -1.36 -15.63
CA SER A 93 -6.52 -0.68 -16.88
C SER A 93 -7.61 0.29 -17.34
N THR A 94 -8.88 -0.06 -17.14
CA THR A 94 -10.00 0.85 -17.39
C THR A 94 -9.93 2.07 -16.49
N LEU A 95 -9.74 1.89 -15.19
CA LEU A 95 -9.57 3.00 -14.25
C LEU A 95 -8.34 3.85 -14.59
N ALA A 96 -7.23 3.23 -14.97
CA ALA A 96 -6.01 3.93 -15.39
C ALA A 96 -6.23 4.75 -16.67
N ALA A 97 -7.01 4.23 -17.62
CA ALA A 97 -7.41 4.97 -18.82
C ALA A 97 -8.28 6.20 -18.49
N HIS A 98 -9.09 6.16 -17.42
CA HIS A 98 -9.77 7.35 -16.90
C HIS A 98 -8.80 8.30 -16.19
N ALA A 99 -7.83 7.80 -15.40
CA ALA A 99 -6.88 8.64 -14.68
C ALA A 99 -6.11 9.58 -15.62
N VAL A 100 -5.63 9.07 -16.76
CA VAL A 100 -4.80 9.81 -17.71
C VAL A 100 -5.58 10.74 -18.65
N ARG A 101 -6.91 10.83 -18.52
CA ARG A 101 -7.71 11.74 -19.35
C ARG A 101 -7.34 13.20 -19.05
N PRO A 102 -7.30 14.10 -20.06
CA PRO A 102 -7.04 15.52 -19.85
C PRO A 102 -7.96 16.21 -18.84
N SER A 103 -9.19 15.70 -18.67
CA SER A 103 -10.17 16.21 -17.70
C SER A 103 -9.94 15.75 -16.25
N ASN A 104 -9.03 14.79 -16.05
CA ASN A 104 -8.72 14.20 -14.75
C ASN A 104 -7.29 14.58 -14.36
N TYR A 105 -6.38 13.63 -14.14
CA TYR A 105 -4.98 13.92 -13.82
C TYR A 105 -4.16 14.34 -15.05
N GLY A 106 -4.73 14.21 -16.25
CA GLY A 106 -4.06 14.55 -17.49
C GLY A 106 -2.89 13.62 -17.82
N PRO A 107 -2.00 14.02 -18.74
CA PRO A 107 -0.93 13.17 -19.20
C PRO A 107 0.07 12.85 -18.06
N PRO A 108 0.53 11.58 -17.91
CA PRO A 108 1.36 11.14 -16.79
C PRO A 108 2.66 11.93 -16.57
N ARG A 109 3.22 12.52 -17.64
CA ARG A 109 4.38 13.43 -17.55
C ARG A 109 4.18 14.67 -16.67
N LEU A 110 2.93 15.00 -16.34
CA LEU A 110 2.58 16.14 -15.49
C LEU A 110 2.19 15.72 -14.06
N TRP A 111 2.20 14.43 -13.76
CA TRP A 111 1.80 13.93 -12.45
C TRP A 111 2.84 14.29 -11.39
N SER A 112 2.34 14.76 -10.25
CA SER A 112 3.11 14.98 -9.04
C SER A 112 3.21 13.71 -8.19
N GLN A 113 4.02 13.76 -7.13
CA GLN A 113 4.06 12.72 -6.10
C GLN A 113 2.66 12.47 -5.48
N GLU A 114 1.92 13.54 -5.19
CA GLU A 114 0.58 13.44 -4.59
C GLU A 114 -0.42 12.78 -5.55
N ASP A 115 -0.28 13.03 -6.86
CA ASP A 115 -1.12 12.40 -7.88
C ASP A 115 -0.85 10.89 -7.94
N VAL A 116 0.42 10.48 -7.99
CA VAL A 116 0.80 9.05 -8.00
C VAL A 116 0.31 8.35 -6.73
N GLU A 117 0.42 9.00 -5.57
CA GLU A 117 -0.08 8.48 -4.29
C GLU A 117 -1.60 8.33 -4.29
N THR A 118 -2.32 9.34 -4.78
CA THR A 118 -3.78 9.36 -4.82
C THR A 118 -4.33 8.33 -5.80
N VAL A 119 -3.71 8.19 -6.97
CA VAL A 119 -4.07 7.17 -7.97
C VAL A 119 -3.86 5.76 -7.42
N GLY A 120 -2.86 5.55 -6.57
CA GLY A 120 -2.70 4.33 -5.78
C GLY A 120 -2.68 3.07 -6.63
N VAL A 121 -3.46 2.04 -6.28
CA VAL A 121 -3.52 0.76 -6.99
C VAL A 121 -3.90 0.88 -8.47
N VAL A 122 -4.63 1.93 -8.86
CA VAL A 122 -4.98 2.18 -10.26
C VAL A 122 -3.73 2.37 -11.13
N PHE A 123 -2.61 2.80 -10.54
CA PHE A 123 -1.31 2.89 -11.20
C PHE A 123 -0.92 1.55 -11.87
N ALA A 124 -1.25 0.41 -11.26
CA ALA A 124 -0.90 -0.90 -11.79
C ALA A 124 -1.61 -1.24 -13.12
N GLY A 125 -2.66 -0.51 -13.48
CA GLY A 125 -3.34 -0.62 -14.77
C GLY A 125 -2.77 0.27 -15.89
N LEU A 126 -1.77 1.10 -15.58
CA LEU A 126 -1.14 1.98 -16.57
C LEU A 126 -0.40 1.16 -17.62
N LYS A 127 -0.40 1.68 -18.85
CA LYS A 127 0.40 1.10 -19.92
C LYS A 127 1.89 1.40 -19.73
N PRO A 128 2.80 0.54 -20.20
CA PRO A 128 4.25 0.74 -20.05
C PRO A 128 4.75 2.10 -20.57
N ASP A 129 4.26 2.53 -21.73
CA ASP A 129 4.59 3.82 -22.35
C ASP A 129 4.14 5.00 -21.48
N ALA A 130 3.00 4.90 -20.80
CA ALA A 130 2.56 5.91 -19.84
C ALA A 130 3.49 5.98 -18.61
N ILE A 131 3.88 4.83 -18.05
CA ILE A 131 4.73 4.74 -16.85
C ILE A 131 6.08 5.43 -17.08
N THR A 132 6.75 5.16 -18.19
CA THR A 132 8.06 5.76 -18.52
C THR A 132 8.05 7.29 -18.61
N THR A 133 6.88 7.90 -18.82
CA THR A 133 6.75 9.36 -18.91
C THR A 133 6.58 10.06 -17.56
N ILE A 134 6.23 9.32 -16.51
CA ILE A 134 6.00 9.89 -15.17
C ILE A 134 7.35 10.39 -14.61
N PRO A 135 7.41 11.61 -14.06
CA PRO A 135 8.65 12.12 -13.47
C PRO A 135 9.20 11.20 -12.38
N ALA A 136 10.52 10.98 -12.35
CA ALA A 136 11.13 10.07 -11.38
C ALA A 136 10.84 10.46 -9.93
N ASP A 137 10.85 11.76 -9.61
CA ASP A 137 10.53 12.23 -8.25
C ASP A 137 9.08 11.95 -7.83
N ALA A 138 8.14 11.83 -8.78
CA ALA A 138 6.75 11.46 -8.48
C ALA A 138 6.63 10.00 -8.00
N MET A 139 7.62 9.14 -8.29
CA MET A 139 7.62 7.73 -7.85
C MET A 139 7.73 7.56 -6.33
N GLN A 140 8.08 8.62 -5.60
CA GLN A 140 7.97 8.62 -4.13
C GLN A 140 6.54 8.37 -3.65
N GLY A 141 5.53 8.73 -4.47
CA GLY A 141 4.11 8.52 -4.17
C GLY A 141 3.63 7.10 -4.48
N LEU A 142 4.47 6.25 -5.08
CA LEU A 142 4.07 4.91 -5.46
C LEU A 142 3.69 4.10 -4.22
N THR A 143 2.48 3.54 -4.20
CA THR A 143 1.97 2.85 -3.02
C THR A 143 2.42 1.39 -2.97
N PRO A 144 2.61 0.81 -1.77
CA PRO A 144 2.86 -0.63 -1.61
C PRO A 144 1.81 -1.51 -2.28
N LEU A 145 0.55 -1.06 -2.27
CA LEU A 145 -0.57 -1.77 -2.88
C LEU A 145 -0.48 -1.77 -4.41
N ALA A 146 -0.08 -0.65 -5.02
CA ALA A 146 0.18 -0.58 -6.45
C ALA A 146 1.28 -1.56 -6.86
N ILE A 147 2.40 -1.60 -6.14
CA ILE A 147 3.49 -2.54 -6.40
C ILE A 147 3.02 -3.99 -6.35
N LYS A 148 2.27 -4.39 -5.32
CA LYS A 148 1.75 -5.76 -5.19
C LYS A 148 0.81 -6.16 -6.33
N ASN A 149 0.09 -5.20 -6.92
CA ASN A 149 -0.86 -5.45 -8.01
C ASN A 149 -0.20 -5.33 -9.40
N LEU A 150 1.05 -4.89 -9.51
CA LEU A 150 1.78 -4.97 -10.78
C LEU A 150 1.98 -6.43 -11.18
N PRO A 151 1.84 -6.77 -12.48
CA PRO A 151 2.22 -8.09 -12.96
C PRO A 151 3.72 -8.35 -12.71
N PRO A 152 4.18 -9.62 -12.74
CA PRO A 152 5.59 -9.95 -12.49
C PRO A 152 6.59 -9.18 -13.37
N THR A 153 6.20 -8.84 -14.60
CA THR A 153 7.00 -8.06 -15.55
C THR A 153 6.71 -6.56 -15.53
N GLY A 154 5.80 -6.09 -14.68
CA GLY A 154 5.35 -4.69 -14.68
C GLY A 154 6.47 -3.70 -14.39
N LEU A 155 7.43 -4.08 -13.55
CA LEU A 155 8.59 -3.25 -13.20
C LEU A 155 9.55 -3.01 -14.36
N LEU A 156 9.53 -3.84 -15.41
CA LEU A 156 10.34 -3.64 -16.61
C LEU A 156 9.88 -2.44 -17.46
N SER A 157 8.71 -1.88 -17.13
CA SER A 157 8.27 -0.59 -17.67
C SER A 157 8.96 0.59 -16.95
N PHE A 158 9.66 0.28 -15.87
CA PHE A 158 10.50 1.10 -15.01
C PHE A 158 11.69 1.70 -15.75
N THR A 159 11.98 3.00 -15.69
CA THR A 159 13.38 3.43 -15.84
C THR A 159 14.15 3.17 -14.54
N THR A 160 15.47 2.96 -14.62
CA THR A 160 16.32 2.79 -13.43
C THR A 160 16.27 4.02 -12.52
N GLU A 161 16.13 5.22 -13.08
CA GLU A 161 15.95 6.45 -12.32
C GLU A 161 14.63 6.45 -11.52
N GLN A 162 13.52 6.08 -12.16
CA GLN A 162 12.22 5.93 -11.50
C GLN A 162 12.28 4.89 -10.37
N LEU A 163 12.94 3.75 -10.61
CA LEU A 163 13.11 2.71 -9.60
C LEU A 163 13.95 3.21 -8.40
N SER A 164 15.00 4.00 -8.64
CA SER A 164 15.84 4.56 -7.57
C SER A 164 15.14 5.62 -6.71
N LYS A 165 14.02 6.18 -7.19
CA LYS A 165 13.26 7.24 -6.54
C LYS A 165 12.01 6.75 -5.82
N MET A 166 11.67 5.46 -5.91
CA MET A 166 10.52 4.92 -5.20
C MET A 166 10.71 5.00 -3.68
N SER A 167 9.60 5.02 -2.94
CA SER A 167 9.64 4.99 -1.49
C SER A 167 10.17 3.65 -0.95
N PHE A 168 10.79 3.67 0.23
CA PHE A 168 11.20 2.45 0.92
C PHE A 168 10.01 1.48 1.14
N SER A 169 8.83 2.01 1.47
CA SER A 169 7.62 1.21 1.62
C SER A 169 7.18 0.52 0.33
N ALA A 170 7.32 1.18 -0.82
CA ALA A 170 7.02 0.58 -2.12
C ALA A 170 8.02 -0.54 -2.44
N ALA A 171 9.31 -0.29 -2.24
CA ALA A 171 10.36 -1.29 -2.44
C ALA A 171 10.16 -2.52 -1.54
N MET A 172 9.79 -2.34 -0.28
CA MET A 172 9.50 -3.43 0.65
C MET A 172 8.27 -4.28 0.27
N ALA A 173 7.40 -3.77 -0.60
CA ALA A 173 6.22 -4.49 -1.07
C ALA A 173 6.45 -5.33 -2.32
N LEU A 174 7.67 -5.27 -2.89
CA LEU A 174 8.07 -6.08 -4.02
C LEU A 174 7.97 -7.57 -3.70
N THR A 175 7.46 -8.34 -4.66
CA THR A 175 7.34 -9.79 -4.54
C THR A 175 8.57 -10.49 -5.12
N PRO A 176 8.87 -11.74 -4.68
CA PRO A 176 9.98 -12.50 -5.25
C PRO A 176 9.84 -12.72 -6.77
N SER A 177 8.62 -12.91 -7.27
CA SER A 177 8.38 -13.08 -8.70
C SER A 177 8.71 -11.82 -9.49
N GLN A 178 8.40 -10.63 -8.96
CA GLN A 178 8.76 -9.35 -9.58
C GLN A 178 10.28 -9.14 -9.58
N LEU A 179 10.95 -9.39 -8.46
CA LEU A 179 12.42 -9.27 -8.35
C LEU A 179 13.16 -10.19 -9.32
N ASN A 180 12.67 -11.42 -9.50
CA ASN A 180 13.28 -12.40 -10.40
C ASN A 180 13.17 -12.03 -11.89
N ASN A 181 12.31 -11.08 -12.25
CA ASN A 181 12.17 -10.60 -13.62
C ASN A 181 13.05 -9.38 -13.93
N LEU A 182 13.66 -8.75 -12.92
CA LEU A 182 14.45 -7.53 -13.11
C LEU A 182 15.78 -7.81 -13.81
N THR A 183 16.22 -6.85 -14.62
CA THR A 183 17.60 -6.79 -15.12
C THR A 183 18.57 -6.46 -13.98
N PRO A 184 19.88 -6.73 -14.14
CA PRO A 184 20.88 -6.38 -13.12
C PRO A 184 20.88 -4.90 -12.74
N ALA A 185 20.66 -3.99 -13.70
CA ALA A 185 20.65 -2.55 -13.44
C ALA A 185 19.42 -2.10 -12.65
N GLU A 186 18.24 -2.66 -12.96
CA GLU A 186 17.00 -2.38 -12.22
C GLU A 186 17.05 -2.96 -10.80
N LEU A 187 17.60 -4.17 -10.66
CA LEU A 187 17.78 -4.81 -9.36
C LEU A 187 18.70 -3.98 -8.46
N GLU A 188 19.78 -3.41 -9.01
CA GLU A 188 20.68 -2.54 -8.25
C GLU A 188 20.00 -1.24 -7.84
N ALA A 189 19.21 -0.62 -8.73
CA ALA A 189 18.42 0.57 -8.40
C ALA A 189 17.45 0.32 -7.23
N VAL A 190 16.74 -0.82 -7.24
CA VAL A 190 15.84 -1.22 -6.15
C VAL A 190 16.61 -1.52 -4.86
N ARG A 191 17.75 -2.22 -4.95
CA ARG A 191 18.59 -2.53 -3.78
C ARG A 191 19.12 -1.26 -3.12
N ALA A 192 19.50 -0.26 -3.91
CA ALA A 192 19.94 1.02 -3.37
C ALA A 192 18.86 1.65 -2.48
N VAL A 193 17.58 1.62 -2.89
CA VAL A 193 16.44 2.10 -2.07
C VAL A 193 16.32 1.32 -0.76
N LEU A 194 16.46 -0.01 -0.80
CA LEU A 194 16.34 -0.87 0.37
C LEU A 194 17.52 -0.72 1.35
N GLN A 195 18.71 -0.37 0.87
CA GLN A 195 19.92 -0.20 1.68
C GLN A 195 19.96 1.12 2.46
N VAL A 196 19.12 2.11 2.14
CA VAL A 196 19.08 3.40 2.86
C VAL A 196 18.55 3.24 4.31
N GLN A 197 17.99 2.09 4.68
CA GLN A 197 17.63 1.76 6.08
C GLN A 197 18.25 0.44 6.56
N PRO A 198 19.53 0.43 6.98
CA PRO A 198 20.16 -0.77 7.54
C PRO A 198 19.56 -1.23 8.88
N ALA A 199 18.74 -0.41 9.55
CA ALA A 199 18.20 -0.72 10.88
C ALA A 199 17.09 -1.80 10.91
N LEU A 200 16.46 -2.13 9.78
CA LEU A 200 15.38 -3.14 9.72
C LEU A 200 15.85 -4.51 9.20
N PHE A 201 17.10 -4.62 8.73
CA PHE A 201 17.61 -5.81 8.04
C PHE A 201 18.52 -6.70 8.91
N ASN A 202 18.57 -6.50 10.23
CA ASN A 202 19.40 -7.31 11.13
C ASN A 202 18.74 -8.63 11.56
N VAL A 203 17.80 -9.18 10.77
CA VAL A 203 17.34 -10.56 10.96
C VAL A 203 18.42 -11.46 10.35
N PRO A 204 19.11 -12.29 11.14
CA PRO A 204 20.09 -13.21 10.59
C PRO A 204 19.37 -14.16 9.63
N VAL A 205 19.81 -14.21 8.38
CA VAL A 205 19.51 -15.32 7.49
C VAL A 205 20.19 -16.53 8.13
N VAL A 206 19.42 -17.35 8.85
CA VAL A 206 19.89 -18.64 9.32
C VAL A 206 20.07 -19.51 8.08
N ALA A 207 21.33 -19.68 7.66
CA ALA A 207 21.69 -20.75 6.74
C ALA A 207 21.57 -22.07 7.50
N ASP A 208 20.59 -22.90 7.11
CA ASP A 208 20.55 -24.31 7.52
C ASP A 208 21.73 -25.02 6.85
N ASP A 209 22.79 -25.26 7.60
CA ASP A 209 23.79 -26.27 7.25
C ASP A 209 23.80 -27.34 8.36
N HIS A 210 23.14 -28.46 8.04
CA HIS A 210 23.38 -29.73 8.72
C HIS A 210 24.68 -30.33 8.18
N GLN A 211 25.74 -30.37 9.00
CA GLN A 211 26.50 -31.61 9.24
C GLN A 211 27.37 -31.49 10.51
N SER A 212 27.37 -32.59 11.24
CA SER A 212 27.87 -32.91 12.57
C SER A 212 29.39 -32.88 12.82
N ASN A 213 29.71 -32.66 14.10
CA ASN A 213 30.67 -33.41 14.95
C ASN A 213 32.06 -32.77 15.20
N ALA A 214 32.32 -32.38 16.45
CA ALA A 214 33.25 -33.07 17.34
C ALA A 214 33.35 -32.36 18.71
N ASN A 215 33.02 -33.10 19.77
CA ASN A 215 33.42 -32.79 21.14
C ASN A 215 34.96 -32.82 21.27
N GLN A 216 35.51 -31.85 21.99
CA GLN A 216 36.75 -31.99 22.78
C GLN A 216 36.72 -31.03 23.98
N ASP A 217 36.12 -31.52 25.06
CA ASP A 217 36.61 -31.56 26.44
C ASP A 217 37.64 -30.53 27.00
N LEU A 218 37.28 -30.03 28.19
CA LEU A 218 38.09 -29.57 29.34
C LEU A 218 38.73 -28.15 29.21
N VAL A 219 38.64 -27.22 30.18
CA VAL A 219 38.83 -27.35 31.62
C VAL A 219 38.16 -26.17 32.36
N ALA A 220 37.62 -26.45 33.55
CA ALA A 220 37.09 -25.49 34.52
C ALA A 220 38.16 -24.49 35.02
N ARG A 221 37.73 -23.26 35.33
CA ARG A 221 38.36 -22.41 36.35
C ARG A 221 37.30 -21.67 37.16
N ASP A 222 37.31 -21.98 38.45
CA ASP A 222 36.50 -21.42 39.53
C ASP A 222 36.72 -19.90 39.70
N ILE A 223 35.65 -19.18 40.04
CA ILE A 223 35.69 -17.84 40.65
C ILE A 223 35.23 -17.99 42.11
N PRO A 224 36.05 -17.63 43.11
CA PRO A 224 35.63 -17.67 44.51
C PRO A 224 34.77 -16.46 44.88
N THR A 225 33.82 -16.72 45.77
CA THR A 225 32.92 -15.79 46.47
C THR A 225 33.61 -15.05 47.61
N GLY A 226 33.07 -13.88 47.95
CA GLY A 226 33.28 -13.15 49.21
C GLY A 226 33.49 -11.66 48.97
N ASP A 227 32.99 -10.71 49.75
CA ASP A 227 31.98 -10.67 50.81
C ASP A 227 31.58 -9.18 50.94
N GLU A 228 30.45 -8.97 51.60
CA GLU A 228 29.78 -7.70 51.93
C GLU A 228 30.69 -6.59 52.49
N ASN A 229 30.39 -5.32 52.16
CA ASN A 229 30.15 -4.33 53.22
C ASN A 229 29.35 -3.10 52.73
N THR A 230 28.37 -2.71 53.53
CA THR A 230 27.50 -1.54 53.37
C THR A 230 27.89 -0.47 54.40
N THR A 231 27.83 0.82 54.01
CA THR A 231 27.79 2.08 54.79
C THR A 231 28.38 3.19 53.90
N ASP A 232 28.01 4.47 53.91
CA ASP A 232 26.99 5.28 54.57
C ASP A 232 26.89 6.61 53.78
N ILE A 233 25.76 7.29 53.97
CA ILE A 233 25.29 8.55 53.42
C ILE A 233 26.08 9.78 53.95
N HIS A 234 26.54 10.66 53.05
CA HIS A 234 26.36 12.14 53.07
C HIS A 234 27.42 12.87 52.21
N GLY A 235 26.97 13.67 51.25
CA GLY A 235 27.82 14.61 50.51
C GLY A 235 26.99 15.63 49.75
N ARG A 236 26.85 16.82 50.34
CA ARG A 236 26.19 17.99 49.76
C ARG A 236 26.85 18.41 48.45
N TYR A 237 26.07 18.75 47.44
CA TYR A 237 26.48 19.70 46.43
C TYR A 237 25.38 20.77 46.29
N ARG A 238 25.75 22.00 46.62
CA ARG A 238 24.95 23.21 46.46
C ARG A 238 25.74 24.11 45.50
N ASP A 239 25.01 25.01 44.85
CA ASP A 239 25.48 26.20 44.12
C ASP A 239 25.91 25.88 42.66
N ASP A 240 25.53 26.58 41.59
CA ASP A 240 24.76 27.80 41.36
C ASP A 240 24.47 27.85 39.83
N ILE A 241 23.23 28.13 39.38
CA ILE A 241 22.97 28.91 38.14
C ILE A 241 21.61 29.63 38.31
N GLN A 242 21.65 30.97 38.39
CA GLN A 242 20.47 31.85 38.31
C GLN A 242 19.90 31.94 36.88
N PRO A 243 18.57 32.15 36.73
CA PRO A 243 17.92 32.38 35.44
C PRO A 243 17.86 33.88 35.07
N ASN A 244 18.12 34.19 33.80
CA ASN A 244 17.98 35.55 33.29
C ASN A 244 16.58 35.81 32.72
N HIS A 245 16.04 36.98 33.07
CA HIS A 245 14.68 37.45 32.82
C HIS A 245 14.47 38.01 31.40
N SER A 246 13.20 37.98 30.98
CA SER A 246 12.44 39.05 30.29
C SER A 246 12.32 39.09 28.74
N SER A 247 11.11 38.71 28.31
CA SER A 247 10.07 39.60 27.73
C SER A 247 9.82 39.65 26.21
N SER A 248 8.52 39.48 25.94
CA SER A 248 7.76 39.55 24.68
C SER A 248 7.68 40.93 24.02
N ARG A 249 7.50 40.94 22.68
CA ARG A 249 6.59 41.81 21.88
C ARG A 249 6.61 41.33 20.42
N SER A 250 5.55 40.74 19.88
CA SER A 250 4.40 41.39 19.23
C SER A 250 4.80 42.37 18.10
N GLY A 251 4.74 41.90 16.85
CA GLY A 251 4.90 42.71 15.64
C GLY A 251 3.84 42.36 14.58
N ARG A 252 2.92 43.30 14.34
CA ARG A 252 1.81 43.21 13.38
C ARG A 252 2.33 43.48 11.96
N TYR A 253 1.94 42.67 10.98
CA TYR A 253 2.12 42.98 9.56
C TYR A 253 0.83 43.59 8.97
N ARG A 254 0.95 44.80 8.42
CA ARG A 254 -0.09 45.51 7.67
C ARG A 254 -0.11 45.06 6.21
N CYS A 255 -1.32 44.88 5.67
CA CYS A 255 -1.60 44.79 4.23
C CYS A 255 -1.21 46.08 3.49
N ARG A 256 -0.74 45.95 2.24
CA ARG A 256 -0.76 47.04 1.26
C ARG A 256 -1.12 46.47 -0.13
N ARG A 257 -2.23 46.95 -0.68
CA ARG A 257 -2.68 46.73 -2.07
C ARG A 257 -1.75 47.46 -3.05
N ARG A 258 -1.52 46.85 -4.21
CA ARG A 258 -1.72 47.45 -5.53
C ARG A 258 -2.33 46.40 -6.44
#